data_AF-A0A4V3XGQ9-F1
#
_entry.id   AF-A0A4V3XGQ9-F1
#
_cell.length_a   1.000
_cell.length_b   1.000
_cell.length_c   1.000
_cell.angle_alpha   90.00
_cell.angle_beta   90.00
_cell.angle_gamma   90.00
#
_symmetry.space_group_name_H-M   'P 1'
#
loop_
_entity.id
_entity.type
_entity.pdbx_description
1 polymer ?
#
loop_
_entity_poly.entity_id
_entity_poly.type
_entity_poly.pdbx_seq_one_letter_code
_entity_poly.pdbx_strand_id
1 'polypeptide(L)'
;MARYSVFIQHEMIYFSFFVFGKSSLIKAPLALYIKSQTPKEYWDKIIPTHPSGCKRFIIDVGYLKALNQENFTVNYDGVAEVTETGIRTKAGQFMEFDVIIEATGFVADEYPIEVSGIGGKTIQEY
;
A
#
# COMPACT_ATOMS: atom_id res chain seq x y z
N MET A 1 0.87 9.31 -33.64
CA MET A 1 0.83 10.46 -32.72
C MET A 1 0.66 10.01 -31.26
N ALA A 2 -0.44 9.36 -30.86
CA ALA A 2 -0.72 9.02 -29.45
C ALA A 2 0.29 8.09 -28.74
N ARG A 3 0.91 7.14 -29.46
CA ARG A 3 1.89 6.22 -28.84
C ARG A 3 3.18 6.91 -28.42
N TYR A 4 3.67 7.87 -29.21
CA TYR A 4 4.87 8.63 -28.88
C TYR A 4 4.65 9.55 -27.69
N SER A 5 3.47 10.17 -27.57
CA SER A 5 3.14 10.99 -26.39
C SER A 5 3.03 10.16 -25.12
N VAL A 6 2.41 8.98 -25.19
CA VAL A 6 2.37 8.03 -24.06
C VAL A 6 3.78 7.59 -23.69
N PHE A 7 4.62 7.25 -24.67
CA PHE A 7 6.02 6.87 -24.43
C PHE A 7 6.80 7.98 -23.73
N ILE A 8 6.79 9.21 -24.26
CA ILE A 8 7.48 10.36 -23.65
C ILE A 8 6.95 10.63 -22.25
N GLN A 9 5.64 10.53 -22.02
CA GLN A 9 5.08 10.71 -20.68
C GLN A 9 5.63 9.67 -19.69
N HIS A 10 5.71 8.39 -20.07
CA HIS A 10 6.23 7.33 -19.20
C HIS A 10 7.75 7.46 -18.98
N GLU A 11 8.51 7.80 -20.02
CA GLU A 11 9.95 8.08 -19.91
C GLU A 11 10.22 9.27 -18.98
N MET A 12 9.46 10.36 -19.10
CA MET A 12 9.61 11.52 -18.21
C MET A 12 9.34 11.16 -16.74
N ILE A 13 8.37 10.29 -16.47
CA ILE A 13 8.11 9.76 -15.12
C ILE A 13 9.30 8.91 -14.66
N TYR A 14 9.81 8.01 -15.52
CA TYR A 14 10.97 7.16 -15.22
C TYR A 14 12.21 8.00 -14.88
N PHE A 15 12.58 8.96 -15.73
CA PHE A 15 13.73 9.83 -15.49
C PHE A 15 13.59 10.67 -14.21
N SER A 16 12.40 11.20 -13.96
CA SER A 16 12.12 11.97 -12.74
C SER A 16 12.31 11.14 -11.47
N PHE A 17 11.96 9.85 -11.53
CA PHE A 17 11.96 8.96 -10.38
C PHE A 17 13.32 8.29 -10.14
N PHE A 18 13.93 7.74 -11.18
CA PHE A 18 15.13 6.91 -11.06
C PHE A 18 16.44 7.67 -11.30
N VAL A 19 16.42 8.79 -12.03
CA VAL A 19 17.65 9.53 -12.38
C VAL A 19 17.84 10.77 -11.53
N PHE A 20 16.77 11.54 -11.28
CA PHE A 20 16.89 12.82 -10.57
C PHE A 20 16.58 12.75 -9.06
N GLY A 21 16.04 11.64 -8.56
CA GLY A 21 15.75 11.45 -7.12
C GLY A 21 14.73 12.43 -6.53
N LYS A 22 13.99 13.18 -7.36
CA LYS A 22 13.04 14.22 -6.91
C LYS A 22 11.63 13.63 -6.72
N SER A 23 11.51 12.63 -5.86
CA SER A 23 10.23 11.95 -5.58
C SER A 23 9.13 12.84 -4.98
N SER A 24 9.49 14.01 -4.45
CA SER A 24 8.54 14.99 -3.92
C SER A 24 7.66 15.62 -5.01
N LEU A 25 8.15 15.75 -6.24
CA LEU A 25 7.45 16.42 -7.34
C LEU A 25 6.20 15.65 -7.79
N ILE A 26 6.20 14.33 -7.64
CA ILE A 26 5.06 13.49 -8.05
C ILE A 26 4.00 13.31 -6.95
N LYS A 27 4.27 13.75 -5.72
CA LYS A 27 3.35 13.56 -4.59
C LYS A 27 2.04 14.32 -4.79
N ALA A 28 2.12 15.57 -5.24
CA ALA A 28 0.95 16.41 -5.48
C ALA A 28 -0.01 15.85 -6.56
N PRO A 29 0.44 15.50 -7.78
CA PRO A 29 -0.45 14.94 -8.79
C PRO A 29 -1.07 13.59 -8.36
N LEU A 30 -0.32 12.73 -7.65
CA LEU A 30 -0.85 11.48 -7.10
C LEU A 30 -1.92 11.73 -6.03
N ALA A 31 -1.68 12.68 -5.13
CA ALA A 31 -2.67 13.05 -4.11
C ALA A 31 -3.94 13.64 -4.74
N LEU A 32 -3.82 14.46 -5.79
CA LEU A 32 -4.97 14.97 -6.55
C LEU A 32 -5.76 13.84 -7.21
N TYR A 33 -5.08 12.86 -7.80
CA TYR A 33 -5.72 11.68 -8.37
C TYR A 33 -6.50 10.91 -7.30
N ILE A 34 -5.88 10.60 -6.16
CA ILE A 34 -6.56 9.93 -5.03
C ILE A 34 -7.80 10.71 -4.59
N LYS A 35 -7.68 12.02 -4.36
CA LYS A 35 -8.80 12.87 -3.96
C LYS A 35 -9.94 12.89 -4.99
N SER A 36 -9.63 12.79 -6.27
CA SER A 36 -10.63 12.77 -7.34
C SER A 36 -11.46 11.48 -7.38
N GLN A 37 -10.94 10.38 -6.84
CA GLN A 37 -11.57 9.06 -6.91
C GLN A 37 -12.20 8.63 -5.57
N THR A 38 -11.96 9.34 -4.47
CA THR A 38 -12.29 8.89 -3.11
C THR A 38 -13.14 9.89 -2.32
N PRO A 39 -14.03 9.41 -1.42
CA PRO A 39 -14.77 10.26 -0.49
C PRO A 39 -13.85 11.13 0.37
N LYS A 40 -14.29 12.36 0.67
CA LYS A 40 -13.50 13.35 1.42
C LYS A 40 -13.12 12.88 2.82
N GLU A 41 -13.95 12.07 3.46
CA GLU A 41 -13.74 11.54 4.81
C GLU A 41 -12.45 10.68 4.93
N TYR A 42 -11.99 10.07 3.83
CA TYR A 42 -10.83 9.19 3.86
C TYR A 42 -9.51 9.89 3.53
N TRP A 43 -9.53 11.15 3.08
CA TRP A 43 -8.36 11.83 2.53
C TRP A 43 -7.16 11.88 3.49
N ASP A 44 -7.42 12.07 4.79
CA ASP A 44 -6.37 12.15 5.80
C ASP A 44 -5.68 10.80 6.07
N LYS A 45 -6.34 9.70 5.71
CA LYS A 45 -5.86 8.34 5.96
C LYS A 45 -5.29 7.67 4.71
N ILE A 46 -5.89 7.93 3.54
CA ILE A 46 -5.52 7.26 2.30
C ILE A 46 -4.34 7.90 1.58
N ILE A 47 -4.07 9.18 1.80
CA ILE A 47 -2.96 9.88 1.17
C ILE A 47 -1.66 9.56 1.92
N PRO A 48 -0.66 8.93 1.27
CA PRO A 48 0.57 8.54 1.95
C PRO A 48 1.37 9.73 2.49
N THR A 49 1.82 9.62 3.74
CA THR A 49 2.71 10.60 4.38
C THR A 49 4.18 10.38 4.03
N HIS A 50 4.58 9.14 3.77
CA HIS A 50 5.94 8.77 3.37
C HIS A 50 6.33 9.34 1.99
N PRO A 51 7.63 9.45 1.67
CA PRO A 51 8.08 9.92 0.36
C PRO A 51 7.66 8.97 -0.76
N SER A 52 7.31 9.52 -1.92
CA SER A 52 6.92 8.72 -3.09
C SER A 52 8.06 7.77 -3.47
N GLY A 53 7.75 6.49 -3.68
CA GLY A 53 8.76 5.49 -4.07
C GLY A 53 9.56 4.83 -2.97
N CYS A 54 9.42 5.27 -1.72
CA CYS A 54 9.95 4.49 -0.59
C CYS A 54 9.26 3.12 -0.47
N LYS A 55 8.07 2.98 -1.06
CA LYS A 55 7.38 1.70 -1.26
C LYS A 55 7.03 1.54 -2.73
N ARG A 56 6.94 0.29 -3.19
CA ARG A 56 6.54 -0.05 -4.55
C ARG A 56 5.13 0.48 -4.83
N PHE A 57 4.94 1.14 -5.97
CA PHE A 57 3.62 1.60 -6.38
C PHE A 57 2.68 0.44 -6.68
N ILE A 58 1.43 0.62 -6.26
CA ILE A 58 0.31 -0.20 -6.67
C ILE A 58 -0.41 0.56 -7.79
N ILE A 59 -0.68 -0.13 -8.89
CA ILE A 59 -1.49 0.42 -9.99
C ILE A 59 -2.94 0.32 -9.57
N ASP A 60 -3.65 1.45 -9.58
CA ASP A 60 -5.07 1.46 -9.24
C ASP A 60 -5.88 0.78 -10.35
N VAL A 61 -6.56 -0.31 -10.00
CA VAL A 61 -7.46 -1.06 -10.88
C VAL A 61 -8.91 -0.96 -10.40
N GLY A 62 -9.27 0.18 -9.80
CA GLY A 62 -10.60 0.45 -9.25
C GLY A 62 -10.67 0.38 -7.72
N TYR A 63 -9.54 0.24 -7.03
CA TYR A 63 -9.45 0.23 -5.58
C TYR A 63 -9.99 1.53 -4.98
N LEU A 64 -9.54 2.68 -5.51
CA LEU A 64 -9.97 3.98 -5.00
C LEU A 64 -11.47 4.22 -5.20
N LYS A 65 -12.01 3.77 -6.33
CA LYS A 65 -13.44 3.89 -6.63
C LYS A 65 -14.30 3.02 -5.72
N ALA A 66 -13.81 1.84 -5.34
CA ALA A 66 -14.54 0.92 -4.46
C ALA A 66 -14.90 1.54 -3.10
N LEU A 67 -14.12 2.52 -2.63
CA LEU A 67 -14.40 3.25 -1.39
C LEU A 67 -15.69 4.08 -1.41
N ASN A 68 -16.30 4.28 -2.58
CA ASN A 68 -17.59 4.98 -2.72
C ASN A 68 -18.79 4.03 -2.72
N GLN A 69 -18.59 2.72 -2.61
CA GLN A 69 -19.70 1.77 -2.62
C GLN A 69 -20.44 1.77 -1.29
N GLU A 70 -21.78 1.65 -1.32
CA GLU A 70 -22.63 1.67 -0.13
C GLU A 70 -22.37 0.49 0.82
N ASN A 71 -21.91 -0.65 0.29
CA ASN A 71 -21.56 -1.85 1.04
C ASN A 71 -20.09 -1.87 1.50
N PHE A 72 -19.41 -0.73 1.46
CA PHE A 72 -18.01 -0.60 1.87
C PHE A 72 -17.91 0.25 3.13
N THR A 73 -17.24 -0.26 4.16
CA THR A 73 -17.01 0.48 5.40
C THR A 73 -15.55 0.33 5.80
N VAL A 74 -14.87 1.45 6.04
CA VAL A 74 -13.48 1.44 6.53
C VAL A 74 -13.48 1.54 8.04
N ASN A 75 -12.76 0.64 8.71
CA ASN A 75 -12.47 0.73 10.14
C ASN A 75 -10.96 0.91 10.36
N TYR A 76 -10.57 1.89 11.19
CA TYR A 76 -9.17 2.20 11.52
C TYR A 76 -8.81 1.90 12.99
N ASP A 77 -9.71 1.29 13.75
CA ASP A 77 -9.52 1.03 15.19
C ASP A 77 -8.53 -0.12 15.43
N GLY A 78 -8.23 -0.90 14.39
CA GLY A 78 -7.36 -2.05 14.44
C GLY A 78 -8.02 -3.26 15.11
N VAL A 79 -7.45 -4.44 14.86
CA VAL A 79 -7.96 -5.72 15.34
C VAL A 79 -7.37 -6.04 16.71
N ALA A 80 -8.21 -6.39 17.69
CA ALA A 80 -7.80 -6.91 18.99
C ALA A 80 -7.75 -8.44 18.99
N GLU A 81 -8.82 -9.08 18.50
CA GLU A 81 -8.93 -10.53 18.38
C GLU A 81 -9.90 -10.91 17.26
N VAL A 82 -9.65 -12.07 16.65
CA VAL A 82 -10.63 -12.79 15.82
C VAL A 82 -11.37 -13.75 16.74
N THR A 83 -12.68 -13.75 16.66
CA THR A 83 -13.59 -14.59 17.45
C THR A 83 -14.22 -15.65 16.56
N GLU A 84 -15.01 -16.54 17.14
CA GLU A 84 -15.72 -17.60 16.40
C GLU A 84 -16.64 -17.07 15.29
N THR A 85 -17.23 -15.88 15.46
CA THR A 85 -18.24 -15.32 14.53
C THR A 85 -17.86 -13.96 13.93
N GLY A 86 -16.67 -13.44 14.21
CA GLY A 86 -16.30 -12.10 13.76
C GLY A 86 -15.04 -11.52 14.39
N ILE A 87 -14.94 -10.20 14.42
CA ILE A 87 -13.75 -9.46 14.87
C ILE A 87 -14.12 -8.50 16.01
N ARG A 88 -13.28 -8.46 17.05
CA ARG A 88 -13.30 -7.39 18.05
C ARG A 88 -12.21 -6.36 17.72
N THR A 89 -12.59 -5.09 17.63
CA THR A 89 -11.64 -4.00 17.40
C THR A 89 -10.94 -3.58 18.70
N LYS A 90 -9.81 -2.88 18.61
CA LYS A 90 -9.13 -2.33 19.80
C LYS A 90 -9.93 -1.23 20.50
N ALA A 91 -10.89 -0.62 19.82
CA ALA A 91 -11.85 0.30 20.41
C ALA A 91 -12.99 -0.41 21.19
N GLY A 92 -13.03 -1.74 21.17
CA GLY A 92 -14.01 -2.56 21.90
C GLY A 92 -15.28 -2.89 21.11
N GLN A 93 -15.38 -2.44 19.85
CA GLN A 93 -16.51 -2.77 18.97
C GLN A 93 -16.42 -4.23 18.50
N PHE A 94 -17.55 -4.93 18.48
CA PHE A 94 -17.68 -6.25 17.86
C PHE A 94 -18.35 -6.13 16.50
N MET A 95 -17.81 -6.82 15.49
CA MET A 95 -18.35 -6.86 14.12
C MET A 95 -18.41 -8.32 13.66
N GLU A 96 -19.59 -8.76 13.25
CA GLU A 96 -19.84 -10.12 12.75
C GLU A 96 -19.41 -10.25 11.27
N PHE A 97 -18.77 -11.36 10.92
CA PHE A 97 -18.32 -11.62 9.56
C PHE A 97 -18.43 -13.11 9.20
N ASP A 98 -18.98 -13.41 8.02
CA ASP A 98 -19.00 -14.77 7.48
C ASP A 98 -17.64 -15.21 6.91
N VAL A 99 -16.85 -14.24 6.41
CA VAL A 99 -15.56 -14.48 5.75
C VAL A 99 -14.56 -13.42 6.16
N ILE A 100 -13.34 -13.87 6.49
CA ILE A 100 -12.20 -13.00 6.80
C ILE A 100 -11.10 -13.28 5.78
N ILE A 101 -10.56 -12.22 5.17
CA ILE A 101 -9.46 -12.29 4.19
C ILE A 101 -8.23 -11.60 4.79
N GLU A 102 -7.14 -12.36 4.98
CA GLU A 102 -5.88 -11.84 5.52
C GLU A 102 -4.98 -11.25 4.42
N ALA A 103 -5.00 -9.92 4.29
CA ALA A 103 -4.15 -9.17 3.36
C ALA A 103 -2.91 -8.56 4.07
N THR A 104 -2.13 -9.38 4.77
CA THR A 104 -1.05 -8.95 5.70
C THR A 104 0.30 -8.62 5.06
N GLY A 105 0.45 -8.79 3.74
CA GLY A 105 1.67 -8.42 3.01
C GLY A 105 2.75 -9.50 3.02
N PHE A 106 4.03 -9.08 3.03
CA PHE A 106 5.19 -9.97 2.88
C PHE A 106 6.35 -9.52 3.78
N VAL A 107 7.14 -10.49 4.26
CA VAL A 107 8.46 -10.27 4.84
C VAL A 107 9.49 -10.40 3.70
N ALA A 108 10.28 -9.36 3.46
CA ALA A 108 11.15 -9.27 2.28
C ALA A 108 12.66 -9.38 2.61
N ASP A 109 13.00 -9.29 3.89
CA ASP A 109 14.34 -9.16 4.44
C ASP A 109 14.80 -10.39 5.24
N GLU A 110 13.94 -11.37 5.43
CA GLU A 110 14.29 -12.63 6.09
C GLU A 110 14.61 -13.72 5.07
N TYR A 111 15.77 -14.35 5.23
CA TYR A 111 16.11 -15.56 4.49
C TYR A 111 15.43 -16.77 5.15
N PRO A 112 14.51 -17.45 4.46
CA PRO A 112 13.70 -18.52 5.07
C PRO A 112 14.46 -19.83 5.25
N ILE A 113 15.73 -19.88 4.86
CA ILE A 113 16.57 -21.08 4.88
C ILE A 113 17.79 -20.78 5.74
N GLU A 114 18.13 -21.70 6.63
CA GLU A 114 19.38 -21.66 7.37
C GLU A 114 20.54 -21.94 6.42
N VAL A 115 21.38 -20.93 6.21
CA VAL A 115 22.58 -21.03 5.37
C VAL A 115 23.79 -20.67 6.22
N SER A 116 24.71 -21.64 6.37
CA SER A 116 25.98 -21.47 7.07
C SER A 116 27.14 -21.38 6.08
N GLY A 117 27.94 -20.32 6.18
CA GLY A 117 29.18 -20.16 5.43
C GLY A 117 30.37 -20.88 6.06
N ILE A 118 31.55 -20.68 5.46
CA ILE A 118 32.82 -21.19 6.00
C ILE A 118 33.09 -20.53 7.35
N GLY A 119 33.38 -21.33 8.38
CA GLY A 119 33.60 -20.85 9.75
C GLY A 119 32.34 -20.77 10.61
N GLY A 120 31.20 -21.29 10.14
CA GLY A 120 29.98 -21.44 10.93
C GLY A 120 29.13 -20.17 11.06
N LYS A 121 29.54 -19.06 10.43
CA LYS A 121 28.73 -17.84 10.36
C LYS A 121 27.49 -18.05 9.50
N THR A 122 26.34 -17.60 9.98
CA THR A 122 25.07 -17.71 9.24
C THR A 122 24.81 -16.46 8.40
N ILE A 123 23.91 -16.56 7.42
CA ILE A 123 23.45 -15.40 6.65
C ILE A 123 22.68 -14.38 7.51
N GLN A 124 22.10 -14.83 8.62
CA GLN A 124 21.36 -13.99 9.58
C GLN A 124 22.28 -13.14 10.48
N GLU A 125 23.57 -13.52 10.61
CA GLU A 125 24.57 -12.76 11.38
C GLU A 125 25.26 -11.64 10.58
N TYR A 126 24.96 -11.53 9.28
CA TYR A 126 25.49 -10.53 8.37
C TYR A 126 24.55 -9.33 8.24
#